data_AF-A0A1D8KC03-F1
#
_entry.id   AF-A0A1D8KC03-F1
#
_cell.length_a   1.000
_cell.length_b   1.000
_cell.length_c   1.000
_cell.angle_alpha   90.00
_cell.angle_beta   90.00
_cell.angle_gamma   90.00
#
_symmetry.space_group_name_H-M   'P 1'
#
loop_
_entity.id
_entity.type
_entity.pdbx_description
1 polymer ?
#
loop_
_entity_poly.entity_id
_entity_poly.type
_entity_poly.pdbx_seq_one_letter_code
_entity_poly.pdbx_strand_id
1 'polypeptide(L)' 'MQPAEINKALVQVNDYLQQQSRTLQFSIDQTTHQTIIKVVDQSTGQVLRQIPPESMVILAQRLQEMQHMESTGVVVKT' A
#
# COMPACT_ATOMS: atom_id res chain seq x y z
N MET A 1 3.07 5.84 13.05
CA MET A 1 3.02 4.39 13.31
C MET A 1 4.31 3.80 12.78
N GLN A 2 5.04 3.02 13.57
CA GLN A 2 6.29 2.42 13.10
C GLN A 2 5.96 1.22 12.18
N PRO A 3 6.64 1.01 11.05
CA PRO A 3 6.37 -0.11 10.13
C PRO A 3 6.38 -1.50 10.81
N ALA A 4 7.21 -1.66 11.85
CA ALA A 4 7.33 -2.89 12.64
C ALA A 4 6.04 -3.25 13.40
N GLU A 5 5.29 -2.26 13.88
CA GLU A 5 4.05 -2.49 14.64
C GLU A 5 2.93 -2.98 13.72
N ILE A 6 2.84 -2.41 12.51
CA ILE A 6 1.85 -2.80 11.51
C ILE A 6 2.12 -4.24 11.04
N ASN A 7 3.38 -4.59 10.79
CA ASN A 7 3.77 -5.97 10.45
C ASN A 7 3.36 -6.96 11.54
N LYS A 8 3.62 -6.66 12.82
CA LYS A 8 3.23 -7.53 13.93
C LYS A 8 1.71 -7.72 14.01
N ALA A 9 0.95 -6.63 13.86
CA ALA A 9 -0.50 -6.68 13.85
C ALA A 9 -1.04 -7.52 12.68
N LEU A 10 -0.44 -7.39 11.49
CA LEU A 10 -0.82 -8.17 10.31
C LEU A 10 -0.57 -9.66 10.47
N VAL A 11 0.55 -10.05 11.08
CA VAL A 11 0.83 -11.45 11.40
C VAL A 11 -0.27 -12.01 12.31
N GLN A 12 -0.61 -11.32 13.39
CA GLN A 12 -1.66 -11.75 14.31
C GLN A 12 -3.04 -11.87 13.65
N VAL A 13 -3.38 -10.94 12.76
CA VAL A 13 -4.64 -10.99 12.00
C VAL A 13 -4.65 -12.18 11.04
N ASN A 14 -3.57 -12.42 10.30
CA ASN A 14 -3.45 -13.55 9.39
C ASN A 14 -3.54 -14.88 10.15
N ASP A 15 -2.88 -15.01 11.30
CA ASP A 15 -2.92 -16.22 12.13
C ASP A 15 -4.34 -16.51 12.62
N TYR A 16 -5.05 -15.48 13.09
CA TYR A 16 -6.44 -15.61 13.52
C TYR A 16 -7.36 -16.04 12.37
N LEU A 17 -7.21 -15.47 11.18
CA LEU A 17 -8.05 -15.80 10.02
C LEU A 17 -7.81 -17.22 9.50
N GLN A 18 -6.56 -17.70 9.55
CA GLN A 18 -6.20 -19.08 9.23
C GLN A 18 -6.88 -20.07 10.19
N GLN A 19 -6.93 -19.77 11.49
CA GLN A 19 -7.66 -20.60 12.46
C GLN A 19 -9.17 -20.67 12.19
N GLN A 20 -9.73 -19.62 11.58
CA GLN A 20 -11.15 -19.56 11.20
C GLN A 20 -11.44 -20.18 9.83
N SER A 21 -10.46 -20.84 9.19
CA SER A 21 -10.58 -21.40 7.84
C SER A 21 -11.07 -20.38 6.79
N ARG A 22 -10.75 -19.10 6.98
CA ARG A 22 -11.06 -18.05 6.01
C ARG A 22 -9.90 -17.94 5.04
N THR A 23 -10.20 -17.93 3.74
CA THR A 23 -9.21 -17.80 2.66
C THR A 23 -8.81 -16.34 2.44
N LEU A 24 -8.47 -15.60 3.50
CA LEU A 24 -8.09 -14.19 3.40
C LEU A 24 -6.64 -13.99 3.83
N GLN A 25 -5.86 -13.31 2.99
CA GLN A 25 -4.48 -12.91 3.26
C GLN A 25 -4.38 -11.39 3.30
N PHE A 26 -3.78 -10.87 4.37
CA PHE A 26 -3.38 -9.48 4.45
C PHE A 26 -1.87 -9.37 4.20
N SER A 27 -1.47 -8.46 3.32
CA SER A 27 -0.05 -8.22 2.99
C SER A 27 0.26 -6.73 2.92
N ILE A 28 1.50 -6.36 3.29
CA ILE A 28 2.03 -5.02 3.03
C ILE A 28 2.82 -5.03 1.72
N ASP A 29 2.57 -4.02 0.92
CA ASP A 29 3.35 -3.66 -0.25
C ASP A 29 4.02 -2.30 0.02
N GLN A 30 5.34 -2.24 -0.17
CA GLN A 30 6.19 -1.05 0.04
C GLN A 30 6.77 -0.54 -1.29
N THR A 31 6.07 -0.77 -2.42
CA THR A 31 6.52 -0.41 -3.77
C THR A 31 6.59 1.08 -4.05
N THR A 32 6.14 1.91 -3.13
CA THR A 32 6.28 3.36 -3.16
C THR A 32 6.65 3.81 -1.75
N HIS A 33 7.01 5.07 -1.51
CA HIS A 33 7.26 5.60 -0.17
C HIS A 33 6.00 5.61 0.74
N GLN A 34 5.06 4.70 0.48
CA GLN A 34 3.73 4.57 1.04
C GLN A 34 3.54 3.11 1.45
N THR A 35 2.94 2.90 2.62
CA THR A 35 2.55 1.55 3.07
C THR A 35 1.19 1.23 2.48
N ILE A 36 1.13 0.17 1.67
CA ILE A 36 -0.11 -0.30 1.06
C ILE A 36 -0.48 -1.64 1.69
N ILE A 37 -1.67 -1.73 2.29
CA ILE A 37 -2.22 -2.98 2.81
C ILE A 37 -3.17 -3.56 1.76
N LYS A 38 -2.95 -4.81 1.36
CA LYS A 38 -3.81 -5.56 0.44
C LYS A 38 -4.52 -6.69 1.17
N VAL A 39 -5.78 -6.90 0.83
CA VAL A 39 -6.59 -8.04 1.27
C VAL A 39 -6.85 -8.90 0.05
N VAL A 40 -6.41 -10.15 0.08
CA VAL A 40 -6.44 -11.07 -1.06
C VAL A 40 -7.19 -12.34 -0.66
N ASP A 41 -8.05 -12.84 -1.55
CA ASP A 41 -8.61 -14.17 -1.40
C ASP A 41 -7.52 -15.20 -1.74
N GLN A 42 -7.11 -16.01 -0.77
CA GLN A 42 -6.08 -17.04 -0.92
C GLN A 42 -6.47 -18.15 -1.90
N SER A 43 -7.76 -18.41 -2.08
CA SER A 43 -8.23 -19.47 -2.97
C SER A 43 -8.12 -19.10 -4.44
N THR A 44 -8.32 -17.81 -4.76
CA THR A 44 -8.35 -17.31 -6.15
C THR A 44 -7.17 -16.40 -6.49
N GLY A 45 -6.48 -15.85 -5.50
CA GLY A 45 -5.47 -14.79 -5.67
C GLY A 45 -6.06 -13.41 -5.97
N GLN A 46 -7.39 -13.25 -5.89
CA GLN A 46 -8.05 -11.98 -6.21
C GLN A 46 -7.85 -10.95 -5.08
N VAL A 47 -7.43 -9.73 -5.42
CA VAL A 47 -7.41 -8.61 -4.47
C VAL A 47 -8.84 -8.15 -4.22
N LEU A 48 -9.30 -8.34 -2.98
CA LEU A 48 -10.63 -7.92 -2.55
C LEU A 48 -10.65 -6.46 -2.14
N ARG A 49 -9.61 -5.98 -1.45
CA ARG A 49 -9.50 -4.59 -0.95
C ARG A 49 -8.05 -4.12 -0.86
N GLN A 50 -7.87 -2.81 -0.94
CA GLN A 50 -6.60 -2.12 -0.72
C GLN A 50 -6.78 -0.92 0.21
N ILE A 51 -5.82 -0.67 1.10
CA ILE A 51 -5.77 0.48 2.00
C ILE A 51 -4.38 1.13 1.89
N PRO A 52 -4.27 2.38 1.43
CA PRO A 52 -5.33 3.22 0.87
C PRO A 52 -5.89 2.66 -0.46
N PRO A 53 -7.09 3.08 -0.91
CA PRO A 53 -7.64 2.67 -2.20
C PRO A 53 -6.69 3.00 -3.35
N GLU A 54 -6.70 2.18 -4.41
CA GLU A 54 -5.82 2.36 -5.58
C GLU A 54 -5.94 3.77 -6.20
N SER A 55 -7.16 4.32 -6.27
CA SER A 55 -7.39 5.69 -6.77
C SER A 55 -6.63 6.76 -5.96
N MET A 56 -6.48 6.56 -4.65
CA MET A 56 -5.70 7.45 -3.79
C MET A 56 -4.20 7.28 -4.01
N VAL A 57 -3.74 6.04 -4.23
CA VAL A 57 -2.33 5.78 -4.58
C VAL A 57 -1.97 6.46 -5.90
N ILE A 58 -2.81 6.31 -6.92
CA ILE A 58 -2.63 6.96 -8.23
C ILE A 58 -2.64 8.48 -8.07
N LEU A 59 -3.58 9.02 -7.29
CA LEU A 59 -3.64 10.47 -7.03
C LEU A 59 -2.36 10.97 -6.35
N ALA A 60 -1.89 10.29 -5.31
CA ALA A 60 -0.67 10.64 -4.60
C ALA A 60 0.55 10.62 -5.54
N GLN A 61 0.65 9.59 -6.39
CA GLN A 61 1.73 9.50 -7.39
C GLN A 61 1.69 10.69 -8.37
N ARG A 62 0.52 11.03 -8.92
CA ARG A 62 0.37 12.18 -9.83
C ARG A 62 0.73 13.51 -9.16
N LEU A 63 0.32 13.69 -7.90
CA LEU A 63 0.69 14.90 -7.13
C LEU A 63 2.21 15.00 -6.95
N GLN A 64 2.87 13.88 -6.63
CA GLN A 64 4.33 13.85 -6.55
C GLN A 64 4.98 14.18 -7.90
N GLU A 65 4.52 13.57 -8.99
CA GLU A 65 5.03 13.85 -10.35
C GLU A 65 4.93 15.35 -10.71
N MET A 66 3.78 15.98 -10.45
CA MET A 66 3.60 17.42 -10.69
C MET A 66 4.55 18.28 -9.85
N GLN A 67 4.76 17.96 -8.57
CA GLN A 67 5.72 18.67 -7.72
C GLN A 67 7.17 18.56 -8.24
N HIS A 68 7.53 17.43 -8.82
CA HIS A 68 8.86 17.25 -9.43
C HIS A 68 9.02 18.05 -10.74
N MET A 69 7.95 18.23 -11.51
CA MET A 69 7.96 19.03 -12.75
C MET A 69 8.12 20.54 -12.46
N GLU A 70 7.47 21.06 -11.42
CA GLU A 70 7.60 22.47 -11.01
C GLU A 70 9.03 22.81 -10.51
N SER A 71 9.71 21.86 -9.86
CA SER A 71 11.07 22.06 -9.34
C SER A 71 12.18 21.92 -10.39
N THR A 72 11.90 21.32 -11.55
CA THR A 72 12.85 21.22 -12.67
C THR A 72 12.79 22.42 -13.63
N GLY A 73 11.81 23.32 -13.47
CA GLY A 73 11.68 24.55 -14.25
C GLY A 73 12.58 25.72 -13.82
N VAL A 74 13.22 25.65 -12.64
CA VAL A 74 14.08 26.73 -12.10
C VAL A 74 15.55 26.31 -12.05
N VAL A 75 16.10 25.89 -13.19
CA VAL A 75 17.57 25.88 -13.41
C VAL A 75 17.92 26.21 -14.86
N VAL A 76 17.24 27.19 -15.47
CA VAL A 76 17.72 27.78 -16.74
C VAL A 76 17.50 29.29 -16.73
N LYS A 77 18.12 29.98 -15.77
CA LYS A 77 18.35 31.44 -15.87
C LYS A 77 19.36 31.87 -14.81
N THR A 78 20.65 31.84 -15.13
CA THR A 78 21.49 33.03 -15.35
C THR A 78 22.93 32.61 -15.62
#